data_AF-A0A800E8T7-F1
#
_entry.id   AF-A0A800E8T7-F1
#
_cell.length_a   1.000
_cell.length_b   1.000
_cell.length_c   1.000
_cell.angle_alpha   90.00
_cell.angle_beta   90.00
_cell.angle_gamma   90.00
#
_symmetry.space_group_name_H-M   'P 1'
#
loop_
_entity.id
_entity.type
_entity.pdbx_description
1 polymer ?
#
loop_
_entity_poly.entity_id
_entity_poly.type
_entity_poly.pdbx_seq_one_letter_code
_entity_poly.pdbx_strand_id
1 'polypeptide(L)'
;SYFTNSSSYPIYGGGTGVEFDNQKQALVNGADIIICTPGRLLAHLDFDYFDTSGVQHFILDEADRMLDMGFYDDIMKIAKSLPEKMQTLLFSATMPPKIRTLATKLLDNPASISLAISKPAAGITQSAYMVHDSQKVNLAREILRAKGKDLSHVLIFASSIKSVREIKKTLNRAGMKASEMHSGLDQSEREETIRDFKNKKIRILVATDILSRGIDIQEIELVINYEVPHDAEDYVHRIGRTARADRTGEAITFINPKQVRNFMDIEKLIEKEVPKLSLPNGFERAPEYKIQTKNKKKKQWRKFKKK
;
A
#
# COMPACT_ATOMS: atom_id res chain seq x y z
N SER A 1 -18.77 20.95 22.22
CA SER A 1 -18.40 19.60 21.77
C SER A 1 -19.31 18.63 22.49
N TYR A 2 -20.25 17.99 21.80
CA TYR A 2 -21.01 16.88 22.38
C TYR A 2 -20.13 15.64 22.29
N PHE A 3 -19.47 15.29 23.39
CA PHE A 3 -18.73 14.04 23.47
C PHE A 3 -19.73 12.92 23.75
N THR A 4 -19.74 11.87 22.91
CA THR A 4 -20.42 10.62 23.24
C THR A 4 -19.60 9.91 24.32
N ASN A 5 -20.27 9.22 25.25
CA ASN A 5 -19.60 8.54 26.36
C ASN A 5 -18.99 7.18 25.94
N SER A 6 -18.44 7.11 24.73
CA SER A 6 -17.90 5.88 24.13
C SER A 6 -16.38 5.87 24.23
N SER A 7 -15.84 4.73 24.60
CA SER A 7 -14.42 4.45 24.73
C SER A 7 -13.89 3.64 23.54
N SER A 8 -12.63 3.87 23.15
CA SER A 8 -11.98 3.07 22.13
C SER A 8 -10.54 2.72 22.52
N TYR A 9 -10.09 1.51 22.21
CA TYR A 9 -8.72 1.09 22.50
C TYR A 9 -8.04 0.39 21.30
N PRO A 10 -6.79 0.74 20.97
CA PRO A 10 -6.06 0.10 19.87
C PRO A 10 -5.25 -1.13 20.33
N ILE A 11 -5.31 -2.22 19.56
CA ILE A 11 -4.62 -3.49 19.81
C ILE A 11 -3.82 -3.89 18.57
N TYR A 12 -2.54 -3.58 18.58
CA TYR A 12 -1.63 -3.87 17.47
C TYR A 12 -0.25 -4.29 17.98
N GLY A 13 0.50 -4.98 17.10
CA GLY A 13 1.85 -5.46 17.40
C GLY A 13 2.93 -4.38 17.28
N GLY A 14 4.17 -4.74 17.64
CA GLY A 14 5.32 -3.82 17.60
C GLY A 14 5.67 -3.17 18.93
N GLY A 15 4.93 -3.52 20.00
CA GLY A 15 5.06 -2.97 21.34
C GLY A 15 5.86 -3.81 22.33
N THR A 16 6.08 -3.25 23.52
CA THR A 16 6.73 -3.91 24.66
C THR A 16 5.81 -4.88 25.40
N GLY A 17 6.36 -5.66 26.35
CA GLY A 17 5.54 -6.49 27.25
C GLY A 17 4.56 -5.68 28.11
N VAL A 18 4.92 -4.43 28.44
CA VAL A 18 4.05 -3.50 29.17
C VAL A 18 2.84 -3.11 28.32
N GLU A 19 3.04 -2.84 27.02
CA GLU A 19 1.93 -2.57 26.10
C GLU A 19 1.03 -3.78 25.90
N PHE A 20 1.57 -5.01 25.92
CA PHE A 20 0.76 -6.23 25.92
C PHE A 20 -0.16 -6.28 27.14
N ASP A 21 0.37 -5.98 28.32
CA ASP A 21 -0.43 -6.00 29.54
C ASP A 21 -1.48 -4.88 29.56
N ASN A 22 -1.16 -3.68 29.08
CA ASN A 22 -2.13 -2.60 28.93
C ASN A 22 -3.27 -2.97 27.96
N GLN A 23 -2.95 -3.61 26.83
CA GLN A 23 -3.95 -4.13 25.88
C GLN A 23 -4.84 -5.21 26.53
N LYS A 24 -4.25 -6.10 27.34
CA LYS A 24 -5.01 -7.07 28.14
C LYS A 24 -5.96 -6.37 29.11
N GLN A 25 -5.49 -5.36 29.86
CA GLN A 25 -6.35 -4.62 30.79
C GLN A 25 -7.52 -3.94 30.08
N ALA A 26 -7.30 -3.39 28.88
CA ALA A 26 -8.37 -2.81 28.07
C ALA A 26 -9.41 -3.85 27.62
N LEU A 27 -8.97 -5.05 27.26
CA LEU A 27 -9.88 -6.15 26.89
C LEU A 27 -10.67 -6.70 28.09
N VAL A 28 -10.06 -6.75 29.27
CA VAL A 28 -10.70 -7.26 30.50
C VAL A 28 -11.66 -6.24 31.10
N ASN A 29 -11.26 -4.97 31.18
CA ASN A 29 -12.08 -3.91 31.75
C ASN A 29 -13.18 -3.44 30.78
N GLY A 30 -13.04 -3.79 29.50
CA GLY A 30 -13.98 -3.43 28.43
C GLY A 30 -13.68 -2.07 27.81
N ALA A 31 -13.85 -2.00 26.50
CA ALA A 31 -13.97 -0.76 25.74
C ALA A 31 -15.11 -0.93 24.73
N ASP A 32 -15.82 0.15 24.41
CA ASP A 32 -16.94 0.10 23.47
C ASP A 32 -16.48 -0.24 22.04
N ILE A 33 -15.26 0.17 21.68
CA ILE A 33 -14.68 -0.04 20.35
C ILE A 33 -13.23 -0.53 20.48
N ILE A 34 -12.93 -1.71 19.92
CA ILE A 34 -11.57 -2.22 19.78
C ILE A 34 -11.12 -2.10 18.32
N ILE A 35 -10.00 -1.39 18.10
CA ILE A 35 -9.37 -1.29 16.77
C ILE A 35 -8.14 -2.19 16.80
N CYS A 36 -8.03 -3.18 15.92
CA CYS A 36 -6.98 -4.17 16.06
C CYS A 36 -6.36 -4.68 14.75
N THR A 37 -5.16 -5.27 14.85
CA THR A 37 -4.58 -6.07 13.78
C THR A 37 -4.79 -7.57 14.05
N PRO A 38 -5.07 -8.41 13.03
CA PRO A 38 -5.48 -9.81 13.23
C PRO A 38 -4.53 -10.62 14.11
N GLY A 39 -3.23 -10.64 13.76
CA GLY A 39 -2.27 -11.43 14.53
C GLY A 39 -2.13 -11.00 15.99
N ARG A 40 -2.31 -9.70 16.31
CA ARG A 40 -2.23 -9.25 17.70
C ARG A 40 -3.50 -9.61 18.47
N LEU A 41 -4.67 -9.36 17.89
CA LEU A 41 -5.93 -9.74 18.54
C LEU A 41 -6.01 -11.24 18.80
N LEU A 42 -5.60 -12.07 17.82
CA LEU A 42 -5.57 -13.51 17.98
C LEU A 42 -4.67 -13.94 19.15
N ALA A 43 -3.49 -13.32 19.29
CA ALA A 43 -2.61 -13.59 20.41
C ALA A 43 -3.24 -13.25 21.78
N HIS A 44 -4.12 -12.24 21.86
CA HIS A 44 -4.87 -11.94 23.09
C HIS A 44 -6.01 -12.96 23.32
N LEU A 45 -6.72 -13.35 22.27
CA LEU A 45 -7.81 -14.35 22.33
C LEU A 45 -7.30 -15.74 22.75
N ASP A 46 -6.10 -16.14 22.32
CA ASP A 46 -5.49 -17.44 22.67
C ASP A 46 -5.25 -17.61 24.18
N PHE A 47 -5.22 -16.51 24.96
CA PHE A 47 -5.08 -16.54 26.43
C PHE A 47 -6.40 -16.52 27.19
N ASP A 48 -7.55 -16.52 26.51
CA ASP A 48 -8.89 -16.76 27.07
C ASP A 48 -9.32 -15.81 28.21
N TYR A 49 -8.88 -14.54 28.18
CA TYR A 49 -9.36 -13.50 29.12
C TYR A 49 -10.25 -12.44 28.47
N PHE A 50 -10.42 -12.50 27.15
CA PHE A 50 -11.26 -11.55 26.43
C PHE A 50 -12.64 -12.16 26.21
N ASP A 51 -13.61 -11.70 26.99
CA ASP A 51 -15.02 -12.06 26.79
C ASP A 51 -15.59 -11.35 25.56
N THR A 52 -15.84 -12.12 24.49
CA THR A 52 -16.38 -11.63 23.23
C THR A 52 -17.91 -11.70 23.17
N SER A 53 -18.59 -12.21 24.20
CA SER A 53 -20.03 -12.45 24.18
C SER A 53 -20.88 -11.20 23.93
N GLY A 54 -20.37 -10.03 24.32
CA GLY A 54 -21.00 -8.73 24.10
C GLY A 54 -20.74 -8.10 22.72
N VAL A 55 -19.95 -8.71 21.85
CA VAL A 55 -19.61 -8.14 20.54
C VAL A 55 -20.82 -8.19 19.61
N GLN A 56 -21.28 -7.02 19.18
CA GLN A 56 -22.42 -6.88 18.26
C GLN A 56 -22.01 -6.58 16.81
N HIS A 57 -20.78 -6.09 16.60
CA HIS A 57 -20.28 -5.69 15.29
C HIS A 57 -18.88 -6.22 15.06
N PHE A 58 -18.65 -6.84 13.90
CA PHE A 58 -17.32 -7.25 13.44
C PHE A 58 -17.01 -6.60 12.10
N ILE A 59 -15.96 -5.78 12.06
CA ILE A 59 -15.63 -4.97 10.89
C ILE A 59 -14.27 -5.39 10.34
N LEU A 60 -14.25 -5.80 9.08
CA LEU A 60 -13.04 -6.04 8.31
C LEU A 60 -12.83 -4.88 7.35
N ASP A 61 -11.83 -4.06 7.63
CA ASP A 61 -11.41 -2.97 6.75
C ASP A 61 -10.15 -3.34 5.95
N GLU A 62 -10.06 -2.88 4.69
CA GLU A 62 -9.03 -3.28 3.73
C GLU A 62 -8.81 -4.82 3.65
N ALA A 63 -9.89 -5.59 3.50
CA ALA A 63 -9.85 -7.05 3.57
C ALA A 63 -8.92 -7.70 2.52
N ASP A 64 -8.86 -7.16 1.30
CA ASP A 64 -7.93 -7.58 0.25
C ASP A 64 -6.48 -7.55 0.73
N ARG A 65 -6.08 -6.44 1.36
CA ARG A 65 -4.74 -6.30 1.94
C ARG A 65 -4.46 -7.29 3.05
N MET A 66 -5.42 -7.53 3.95
CA MET A 66 -5.23 -8.52 5.02
C MET A 66 -4.94 -9.90 4.44
N LEU A 67 -5.59 -10.26 3.33
CA LEU A 67 -5.35 -11.53 2.64
C LEU A 67 -4.02 -11.59 1.91
N ASP A 68 -3.57 -10.48 1.32
CA ASP A 68 -2.24 -10.38 0.71
C ASP A 68 -1.11 -10.52 1.74
N MET A 69 -1.35 -10.07 2.98
CA MET A 69 -0.44 -10.25 4.11
C MET A 69 -0.50 -11.65 4.72
N GLY A 70 -1.41 -12.51 4.24
CA GLY A 70 -1.55 -13.89 4.72
C GLY A 70 -2.40 -14.07 5.97
N PHE A 71 -3.17 -13.06 6.39
CA PHE A 71 -4.00 -13.12 7.61
C PHE A 71 -5.32 -13.89 7.44
N TYR A 72 -5.49 -14.64 6.35
CA TYR A 72 -6.73 -15.37 6.10
C TYR A 72 -7.08 -16.31 7.27
N ASP A 73 -6.12 -17.12 7.72
CA ASP A 73 -6.36 -18.09 8.80
C ASP A 73 -6.61 -17.40 10.15
N ASP A 74 -5.91 -16.30 10.42
CA ASP A 74 -6.09 -15.52 11.66
C ASP A 74 -7.49 -14.89 11.72
N ILE A 75 -7.97 -14.31 10.61
CA ILE A 75 -9.32 -13.76 10.51
C ILE A 75 -10.37 -14.83 10.77
N MET A 76 -10.20 -16.02 10.18
CA MET A 76 -11.16 -17.12 10.37
C MET A 76 -11.19 -17.62 11.83
N LYS A 77 -10.04 -17.65 12.51
CA LYS A 77 -9.98 -18.01 13.93
C LYS A 77 -10.64 -16.94 14.81
N ILE A 78 -10.35 -15.67 14.56
CA ILE A 78 -11.00 -14.55 15.27
C ILE A 78 -12.51 -14.64 15.09
N ALA A 79 -13.00 -14.75 13.85
CA ALA A 79 -14.44 -14.84 13.59
C ALA A 79 -15.11 -16.01 14.32
N LYS A 80 -14.41 -17.15 14.46
CA LYS A 80 -14.92 -18.31 15.20
C LYS A 80 -14.99 -18.08 16.73
N SER A 81 -14.19 -17.16 17.26
CA SER A 81 -14.22 -16.78 18.68
C SER A 81 -15.27 -15.71 19.00
N LEU A 82 -15.93 -15.15 17.99
CA LEU A 82 -16.97 -14.13 18.15
C LEU A 82 -18.37 -14.75 18.18
N PRO A 83 -19.39 -14.04 18.70
CA PRO A 83 -20.76 -14.52 18.72
C PRO A 83 -21.31 -14.81 17.31
N GLU A 84 -22.13 -15.85 17.17
CA GLU A 84 -22.77 -16.17 15.88
C GLU A 84 -23.75 -15.08 15.42
N LYS A 85 -24.42 -14.41 16.36
CA LYS A 85 -25.40 -13.35 16.09
C LYS A 85 -24.76 -11.98 16.26
N MET A 86 -24.09 -11.51 15.22
CA MET A 86 -23.52 -10.17 15.14
C MET A 86 -23.62 -9.62 13.71
N GLN A 87 -23.54 -8.29 13.56
CA GLN A 87 -23.44 -7.67 12.24
C GLN A 87 -21.98 -7.69 11.78
N THR A 88 -21.71 -8.37 10.67
CA THR A 88 -20.38 -8.33 10.03
C THR A 88 -20.37 -7.35 8.86
N LEU A 89 -19.39 -6.45 8.83
CA LEU A 89 -19.14 -5.54 7.73
C LEU A 89 -17.78 -5.88 7.10
N LEU A 90 -17.72 -5.93 5.77
CA LEU A 90 -16.50 -6.17 5.02
C LEU A 90 -16.30 -5.05 4.00
N PHE A 91 -15.19 -4.33 4.16
CA PHE A 91 -14.73 -3.29 3.25
C PHE A 91 -13.48 -3.78 2.52
N SER A 92 -13.48 -3.64 1.21
CA SER A 92 -12.39 -4.07 0.34
C SER A 92 -12.40 -3.19 -0.90
N ALA A 93 -11.22 -2.77 -1.36
CA ALA A 93 -11.14 -1.98 -2.60
C ALA A 93 -11.28 -2.87 -3.84
N THR A 94 -10.81 -4.11 -3.73
CA THR A 94 -10.88 -5.12 -4.80
C THR A 94 -11.73 -6.32 -4.38
N MET A 95 -12.24 -7.08 -5.36
CA MET A 95 -13.03 -8.31 -5.11
C MET A 95 -12.46 -9.52 -5.88
N PRO A 96 -11.19 -9.91 -5.66
CA PRO A 96 -10.63 -11.13 -6.21
C PRO A 96 -11.33 -12.38 -5.64
N PRO A 97 -11.16 -13.57 -6.25
CA PRO A 97 -11.84 -14.79 -5.81
C PRO A 97 -11.65 -15.10 -4.31
N LYS A 98 -10.45 -14.85 -3.75
CA LYS A 98 -10.17 -15.09 -2.33
C LYS A 98 -11.02 -14.22 -1.40
N ILE A 99 -11.26 -12.95 -1.77
CA ILE A 99 -12.10 -12.04 -1.00
C ILE A 99 -13.57 -12.42 -1.10
N ARG A 100 -14.03 -12.86 -2.28
CA ARG A 100 -15.37 -13.41 -2.44
C ARG A 100 -15.58 -14.63 -1.53
N THR A 101 -14.62 -15.54 -1.49
CA THR A 101 -14.66 -16.70 -0.57
C THR A 101 -14.70 -16.28 0.89
N LEU A 102 -13.90 -15.29 1.29
CA LEU A 102 -13.93 -14.75 2.65
C LEU A 102 -15.31 -14.17 2.99
N ALA A 103 -15.84 -13.32 2.12
CA ALA A 103 -17.15 -12.69 2.28
C ALA A 103 -18.26 -13.74 2.45
N THR A 104 -18.29 -14.78 1.60
CA THR A 104 -19.27 -15.87 1.71
C THR A 104 -19.18 -16.66 3.02
N LYS A 105 -18.01 -16.71 3.65
CA LYS A 105 -17.82 -17.42 4.93
C LYS A 105 -18.17 -16.60 6.16
N LEU A 106 -18.03 -15.27 6.08
CA LEU A 106 -18.15 -14.37 7.23
C LEU A 106 -19.44 -13.56 7.26
N LEU A 107 -20.07 -13.34 6.10
CA LEU A 107 -21.27 -12.53 5.96
C LEU A 107 -22.50 -13.42 5.80
N ASP A 108 -23.58 -13.08 6.48
CA ASP A 108 -24.90 -13.66 6.27
C ASP A 108 -25.75 -12.72 5.41
N ASN A 109 -26.21 -13.21 4.25
CA ASN A 109 -27.02 -12.48 3.26
C ASN A 109 -26.69 -10.97 3.10
N PRO A 110 -25.43 -10.61 2.74
CA PRO A 110 -25.00 -9.22 2.77
C PRO A 110 -25.60 -8.37 1.64
N ALA A 111 -25.96 -7.14 1.97
CA ALA A 111 -26.13 -6.09 0.97
C ALA A 111 -24.76 -5.74 0.37
N SER A 112 -24.67 -5.67 -0.96
CA SER A 112 -23.44 -5.27 -1.65
C SER A 112 -23.56 -3.84 -2.17
N ILE A 113 -22.67 -2.96 -1.70
CA ILE A 113 -22.53 -1.60 -2.19
C ILE A 113 -21.20 -1.51 -2.92
N SER A 114 -21.24 -1.31 -4.23
CA SER A 114 -20.04 -1.10 -5.04
C SER A 114 -20.04 0.34 -5.54
N LEU A 115 -19.09 1.12 -5.05
CA LEU A 115 -18.77 2.42 -5.62
C LEU A 115 -17.77 2.18 -6.76
N ALA A 116 -18.02 2.78 -7.92
CA ALA A 116 -17.09 2.72 -9.04
C ALA A 116 -15.82 3.52 -8.71
N ILE A 117 -14.85 2.90 -8.04
CA ILE A 117 -13.51 3.46 -7.86
C ILE A 117 -12.68 2.94 -9.02
N SER A 118 -12.64 3.68 -10.12
CA SER A 118 -11.82 3.29 -11.27
C SER A 118 -11.05 4.45 -11.88
N LYS A 119 -11.31 5.68 -11.43
CA LYS A 119 -10.71 6.87 -12.02
C LYS A 119 -9.94 7.66 -10.96
N PRO A 120 -8.70 8.09 -11.28
CA PRO A 120 -7.96 9.05 -10.48
C PRO A 120 -8.82 10.30 -10.21
N ALA A 121 -8.64 10.92 -9.04
CA ALA A 121 -9.30 12.18 -8.74
C ALA A 121 -9.02 13.21 -9.86
N ALA A 122 -10.04 14.00 -10.22
CA ALA A 122 -9.85 15.12 -11.14
C ALA A 122 -8.77 16.06 -10.58
N GLY A 123 -7.81 16.48 -11.41
CA GLY A 123 -6.71 17.36 -11.00
C GLY A 123 -5.34 16.71 -10.77
N ILE A 124 -5.20 15.39 -10.98
CA ILE A 124 -3.89 14.72 -10.93
C ILE A 124 -3.27 14.64 -12.34
N THR A 125 -2.16 15.35 -12.55
CA THR A 125 -1.34 15.24 -13.76
C THR A 125 -0.50 13.96 -13.68
N GLN A 126 -0.69 13.07 -14.64
CA GLN A 126 -0.01 11.77 -14.69
C GLN A 126 0.99 11.76 -15.83
N SER A 127 2.19 11.23 -15.59
CA SER A 127 3.18 10.96 -16.62
C SER A 127 3.96 9.68 -16.31
N ALA A 128 4.63 9.14 -17.32
CA ALA A 128 5.45 7.96 -17.16
C ALA A 128 6.79 8.08 -17.89
N TYR A 129 7.79 7.32 -17.44
CA TYR A 129 9.07 7.17 -18.11
C TYR A 129 9.37 5.70 -18.35
N MET A 130 9.72 5.37 -19.59
CA MET A 130 10.37 4.10 -19.89
C MET A 130 11.84 4.18 -19.45
N VAL A 131 12.28 3.24 -18.60
CA VAL A 131 13.60 3.32 -17.98
C VAL A 131 14.12 1.95 -17.56
N HIS A 132 15.41 1.70 -17.74
CA HIS A 132 16.05 0.50 -17.18
C HIS A 132 16.22 0.61 -15.66
N ASP A 133 16.18 -0.53 -14.95
CA ASP A 133 16.27 -0.51 -13.49
C ASP A 133 17.54 0.17 -12.96
N SER A 134 18.66 0.04 -13.68
CA SER A 134 19.94 0.71 -13.37
C SER A 134 19.89 2.24 -13.42
N GLN A 135 18.94 2.81 -14.17
CA GLN A 135 18.82 4.25 -14.38
C GLN A 135 17.76 4.90 -13.46
N LYS A 136 16.85 4.12 -12.87
CA LYS A 136 15.69 4.63 -12.12
C LYS A 136 16.07 5.55 -10.95
N VAL A 137 17.10 5.20 -10.17
CA VAL A 137 17.51 6.01 -9.01
C VAL A 137 18.08 7.37 -9.43
N ASN A 138 18.85 7.40 -10.53
CA ASN A 138 19.35 8.64 -11.10
C ASN A 138 18.21 9.47 -11.71
N LEU A 139 17.23 8.82 -12.35
CA LEU A 139 16.06 9.50 -12.91
C LEU A 139 15.23 10.19 -11.81
N ALA A 140 14.93 9.49 -10.70
CA ALA A 140 14.26 10.09 -9.55
C ALA A 140 15.03 11.32 -9.05
N ARG A 141 16.36 11.20 -8.91
CA ARG A 141 17.23 12.29 -8.48
C ARG A 141 17.15 13.51 -9.40
N GLU A 142 17.26 13.32 -10.72
CA GLU A 142 17.22 14.44 -11.68
C GLU A 142 15.83 15.08 -11.75
N ILE A 143 14.75 14.31 -11.66
CA ILE A 143 13.38 14.84 -11.60
C ILE A 143 13.20 15.73 -10.36
N LEU A 144 13.61 15.24 -9.19
CA LEU A 144 13.51 16.01 -7.94
C LEU A 144 14.37 17.26 -7.95
N ARG A 145 15.55 17.19 -8.57
CA ARG A 145 16.45 18.34 -8.74
C ARG A 145 15.83 19.38 -9.68
N ALA A 146 15.26 18.95 -10.81
CA ALA A 146 14.64 19.84 -11.79
C ALA A 146 13.41 20.57 -11.23
N LYS A 147 12.62 19.91 -10.38
CA LYS A 147 11.50 20.56 -9.67
C LYS A 147 11.92 21.54 -8.57
N GLY A 148 13.22 21.63 -8.26
CA GLY A 148 13.75 22.64 -7.36
C GLY A 148 13.45 22.35 -5.89
N LYS A 149 13.66 23.35 -5.02
CA LYS A 149 13.46 23.22 -3.55
C LYS A 149 12.03 23.49 -3.09
N ASP A 150 11.22 24.13 -3.93
CA ASP A 150 9.85 24.55 -3.61
C ASP A 150 8.89 23.36 -3.50
N LEU A 151 9.23 22.23 -4.14
CA LEU A 151 8.51 20.97 -4.00
C LEU A 151 8.61 20.47 -2.56
N SER A 152 7.56 20.61 -1.75
CA SER A 152 7.63 20.45 -0.30
C SER A 152 7.26 19.06 0.19
N HIS A 153 6.45 18.31 -0.57
CA HIS A 153 5.91 17.00 -0.19
C HIS A 153 6.02 15.98 -1.31
N VAL A 154 6.94 15.04 -1.14
CA VAL A 154 7.19 13.96 -2.11
C VAL A 154 7.05 12.61 -1.46
N LEU A 155 6.30 11.72 -2.10
CA LEU A 155 6.22 10.31 -1.73
C LEU A 155 6.69 9.43 -2.89
N ILE A 156 7.70 8.61 -2.63
CA ILE A 156 8.26 7.66 -3.59
C ILE A 156 7.88 6.25 -3.14
N PHE A 157 7.07 5.56 -3.93
CA PHE A 157 6.72 4.16 -3.69
C PHE A 157 7.71 3.23 -4.37
N ALA A 158 8.22 2.25 -3.63
CA ALA A 158 9.07 1.17 -4.15
C ALA A 158 8.61 -0.19 -3.62
N SER A 159 8.77 -1.26 -4.40
CA SER A 159 8.24 -2.58 -4.05
C SER A 159 9.09 -3.35 -3.04
N SER A 160 10.34 -2.93 -2.77
CA SER A 160 11.24 -3.64 -1.86
C SER A 160 11.98 -2.72 -0.88
N ILE A 161 12.29 -3.26 0.31
CA ILE A 161 13.12 -2.60 1.34
C ILE A 161 14.49 -2.22 0.77
N LYS A 162 15.06 -3.08 -0.09
CA LYS A 162 16.33 -2.83 -0.75
C LYS A 162 16.26 -1.57 -1.63
N SER A 163 15.22 -1.47 -2.46
CA SER A 163 14.98 -0.30 -3.31
C SER A 163 14.80 0.97 -2.47
N VAL A 164 14.00 0.91 -1.39
CA VAL A 164 13.79 2.04 -0.47
C VAL A 164 15.12 2.56 0.09
N ARG A 165 15.95 1.68 0.65
CA ARG A 165 17.25 2.04 1.23
C ARG A 165 18.22 2.60 0.18
N GLU A 166 18.22 2.04 -1.02
CA GLU A 166 19.05 2.51 -2.13
C GLU A 166 18.67 3.91 -2.60
N ILE A 167 17.38 4.18 -2.76
CA ILE A 167 16.84 5.50 -3.13
C ILE A 167 17.19 6.51 -2.03
N LYS A 168 16.86 6.24 -0.76
CA LYS A 168 17.17 7.11 0.38
C LYS A 168 18.65 7.49 0.40
N LYS A 169 19.53 6.48 0.34
CA LYS A 169 20.98 6.68 0.37
C LYS A 169 21.47 7.56 -0.78
N THR A 170 20.94 7.35 -1.97
CA THR A 170 21.34 8.09 -3.18
C THR A 170 20.86 9.55 -3.14
N LEU A 171 19.61 9.78 -2.71
CA LEU A 171 19.06 11.13 -2.54
C LEU A 171 19.81 11.92 -1.45
N ASN A 172 20.05 11.30 -0.29
CA ASN A 172 20.78 11.94 0.81
C ASN A 172 22.22 12.32 0.42
N ARG A 173 22.93 11.47 -0.34
CA ARG A 173 24.26 11.79 -0.90
C ARG A 173 24.24 12.98 -1.86
N ALA A 174 23.12 13.21 -2.52
CA ALA A 174 22.91 14.35 -3.41
C ALA A 174 22.38 15.60 -2.66
N GLY A 175 22.37 15.59 -1.33
CA GLY A 175 21.88 16.71 -0.50
C GLY A 175 20.36 16.82 -0.43
N MET A 176 19.61 15.83 -0.92
CA MET A 176 18.16 15.78 -0.86
C MET A 176 17.73 14.93 0.32
N LYS A 177 17.42 15.59 1.46
CA LYS A 177 17.00 14.93 2.70
C LYS A 177 15.76 14.06 2.47
N ALA A 178 15.94 12.76 2.53
CA ALA A 178 14.91 11.75 2.40
C ALA A 178 14.90 10.80 3.60
N SER A 179 13.70 10.41 4.03
CA SER A 179 13.45 9.39 5.04
C SER A 179 12.88 8.13 4.40
N GLU A 180 12.94 7.01 5.12
CA GLU A 180 12.41 5.72 4.66
C GLU A 180 11.23 5.25 5.52
N MET A 181 10.34 4.46 4.92
CA MET A 181 9.21 3.82 5.59
C MET A 181 9.05 2.40 5.06
N HIS A 182 9.48 1.41 5.84
CA HIS A 182 9.35 0.00 5.47
C HIS A 182 9.22 -0.91 6.70
N SER A 183 8.78 -2.16 6.53
CA SER A 183 8.50 -3.10 7.63
C SER A 183 9.71 -3.47 8.51
N GLY A 184 10.94 -3.19 8.07
CA GLY A 184 12.14 -3.37 8.88
C GLY A 184 12.49 -2.20 9.81
N LEU A 185 11.64 -1.17 9.92
CA LEU A 185 11.77 -0.13 10.96
C LEU A 185 10.97 -0.57 12.18
N ASP A 186 11.41 -0.14 13.36
CA ASP A 186 10.62 -0.34 14.57
C ASP A 186 9.34 0.53 14.55
N GLN A 187 8.38 0.20 15.42
CA GLN A 187 7.09 0.90 15.44
C GLN A 187 7.23 2.38 15.82
N SER A 188 8.12 2.72 16.77
CA SER A 188 8.37 4.10 17.18
C SER A 188 8.97 4.96 16.05
N GLU A 189 9.94 4.44 15.31
CA GLU A 189 10.55 5.05 14.13
C GLU A 189 9.51 5.30 13.05
N ARG A 190 8.60 4.33 12.84
CA ARG A 190 7.50 4.47 11.88
C ARG A 190 6.55 5.60 12.28
N GLU A 191 6.11 5.62 13.53
CA GLU A 191 5.21 6.66 14.04
C GLU A 191 5.84 8.06 13.98
N GLU A 192 7.11 8.17 14.38
CA GLU A 192 7.87 9.42 14.28
C GLU A 192 8.03 9.87 12.83
N THR A 193 8.42 8.98 11.93
CA THR A 193 8.61 9.30 10.50
C THR A 193 7.30 9.76 9.86
N ILE A 194 6.17 9.12 10.18
CA ILE A 194 4.85 9.53 9.68
C ILE A 194 4.49 10.91 10.21
N ARG A 195 4.66 11.13 11.52
CA ARG A 195 4.37 12.40 12.17
C ARG A 195 5.20 13.53 11.57
N ASP A 196 6.50 13.31 11.37
CA ASP A 196 7.42 14.31 10.83
C ASP A 196 7.19 14.56 9.33
N PHE A 197 6.75 13.56 8.58
CA PHE A 197 6.31 13.74 7.19
C PHE A 197 5.01 14.54 7.12
N LYS A 198 3.98 14.20 7.90
CA LYS A 198 2.72 14.97 8.00
C LYS A 198 2.96 16.44 8.38
N ASN A 199 3.91 16.69 9.28
CA ASN A 199 4.26 18.03 9.76
C ASN A 199 5.26 18.77 8.85
N LYS A 200 5.53 18.26 7.65
CA LYS A 200 6.45 18.86 6.67
C LYS A 200 7.90 19.03 7.08
N LYS A 201 8.35 18.32 8.12
CA LYS A 201 9.77 18.27 8.50
C LYS A 201 10.57 17.37 7.56
N ILE A 202 9.94 16.30 7.09
CA ILE A 202 10.49 15.41 6.06
C ILE A 202 9.91 15.85 4.72
N ARG A 203 10.79 16.17 3.77
CA ARG A 203 10.41 16.60 2.42
C ARG A 203 10.11 15.43 1.49
N ILE A 204 10.95 14.39 1.56
CA ILE A 204 10.88 13.21 0.69
C ILE A 204 10.74 11.98 1.58
N LEU A 205 9.64 11.24 1.40
CA LEU A 205 9.43 9.95 2.03
C LEU A 205 9.54 8.85 0.97
N VAL A 206 10.39 7.87 1.22
CA VAL A 206 10.51 6.68 0.36
C VAL A 206 9.90 5.49 1.09
N ALA A 207 8.83 4.90 0.56
CA ALA A 207 8.03 3.92 1.26
C ALA A 207 7.78 2.64 0.45
N THR A 208 7.61 1.52 1.15
CA THR A 208 6.99 0.33 0.54
C THR A 208 5.47 0.42 0.51
N ASP A 209 4.84 -0.31 -0.41
CA ASP A 209 3.39 -0.43 -0.53
C ASP A 209 2.70 -0.84 0.77
N ILE A 210 3.32 -1.77 1.50
CA ILE A 210 2.75 -2.38 2.70
C ILE A 210 2.62 -1.36 3.83
N LEU A 211 3.45 -0.32 3.89
CA LEU A 211 3.38 0.64 4.99
C LEU A 211 2.64 1.92 4.64
N SER A 212 2.53 2.27 3.37
CA SER A 212 1.91 3.52 2.91
C SER A 212 0.39 3.44 2.77
N ARG A 213 -0.17 2.21 2.67
CA ARG A 213 -1.61 1.96 2.74
C ARG A 213 -2.09 2.05 4.20
N GLY A 214 -3.22 2.69 4.45
CA GLY A 214 -3.74 2.97 5.80
C GLY A 214 -3.08 4.13 6.55
N ILE A 215 -1.98 4.72 6.04
CA ILE A 215 -1.52 6.01 6.56
C ILE A 215 -2.31 7.11 5.85
N ASP A 216 -3.12 7.84 6.61
CA ASP A 216 -3.80 9.03 6.11
C ASP A 216 -2.80 10.18 5.92
N ILE A 217 -2.03 10.11 4.83
CA ILE A 217 -1.19 11.20 4.33
C ILE A 217 -1.85 11.71 3.04
N GLN A 218 -2.37 12.93 3.12
CA GLN A 218 -2.96 13.66 2.01
C GLN A 218 -2.08 14.87 1.68
N GLU A 219 -2.46 15.62 0.64
CA GLU A 219 -1.76 16.84 0.21
C GLU A 219 -0.32 16.62 -0.27
N ILE A 220 -0.05 15.49 -0.94
CA ILE A 220 1.26 15.22 -1.53
C ILE A 220 1.38 15.95 -2.87
N GLU A 221 2.41 16.77 -3.06
CA GLU A 221 2.59 17.50 -4.32
C GLU A 221 3.05 16.59 -5.45
N LEU A 222 3.93 15.63 -5.15
CA LEU A 222 4.47 14.68 -6.10
C LEU A 222 4.48 13.25 -5.55
N VAL A 223 3.82 12.34 -6.27
CA VAL A 223 3.99 10.90 -6.10
C VAL A 223 4.88 10.34 -7.21
N ILE A 224 5.91 9.58 -6.84
CA ILE A 224 6.73 8.82 -7.77
C ILE A 224 6.51 7.33 -7.52
N ASN A 225 5.95 6.62 -8.51
CA ASN A 225 5.95 5.17 -8.55
C ASN A 225 7.29 4.71 -9.13
N TYR A 226 8.27 4.43 -8.26
CA TYR A 226 9.59 3.95 -8.68
C TYR A 226 9.50 2.59 -9.39
N GLU A 227 8.52 1.80 -9.00
CA GLU A 227 8.11 0.56 -9.65
C GLU A 227 6.59 0.61 -9.89
N VAL A 228 6.18 0.15 -11.08
CA VAL A 228 4.77 -0.04 -11.42
C VAL A 228 4.14 -0.99 -10.40
N PRO A 229 3.00 -0.63 -9.76
CA PRO A 229 2.33 -1.53 -8.83
C PRO A 229 1.89 -2.81 -9.54
N HIS A 230 1.72 -3.88 -8.77
CA HIS A 230 1.29 -5.17 -9.31
C HIS A 230 -0.16 -5.10 -9.79
N ASP A 231 -1.04 -4.55 -8.95
CA ASP A 231 -2.46 -4.36 -9.23
C ASP A 231 -2.75 -2.92 -9.67
N ALA A 232 -3.73 -2.76 -10.55
CA ALA A 232 -4.04 -1.47 -11.15
C ALA A 232 -4.76 -0.54 -10.16
N GLU A 233 -5.54 -1.09 -9.24
CA GLU A 233 -6.26 -0.35 -8.21
C GLU A 233 -5.29 0.30 -7.22
N ASP A 234 -4.17 -0.37 -6.93
CA ASP A 234 -3.10 0.19 -6.11
C ASP A 234 -2.53 1.47 -6.71
N TYR A 235 -2.42 1.54 -8.04
CA TYR A 235 -1.99 2.76 -8.71
C TYR A 235 -2.93 3.92 -8.39
N VAL A 236 -4.25 3.71 -8.47
CA VAL A 236 -5.27 4.73 -8.17
C VAL A 236 -5.15 5.17 -6.71
N HIS A 237 -4.95 4.24 -5.77
CA HIS A 237 -4.76 4.57 -4.34
C HIS A 237 -3.46 5.33 -4.05
N ARG A 238 -2.37 4.98 -4.73
CA ARG A 238 -1.07 5.64 -4.57
C ARG A 238 -1.13 7.07 -5.06
N ILE A 239 -1.67 7.31 -6.25
CA ILE A 239 -1.74 8.66 -6.81
C ILE A 239 -2.87 9.47 -6.19
N GLY A 240 -3.92 8.83 -5.66
CA GLY A 240 -4.99 9.50 -4.90
C GLY A 240 -4.49 10.24 -3.65
N ARG A 241 -3.22 10.07 -3.27
CA ARG A 241 -2.56 10.86 -2.22
C ARG A 241 -2.24 12.30 -2.65
N THR A 242 -2.32 12.64 -3.94
CA THR A 242 -1.79 13.90 -4.48
C THR A 242 -2.76 15.07 -4.64
N ALA A 243 -4.06 14.95 -4.37
CA ALA A 243 -4.98 16.10 -4.26
C ALA A 243 -6.38 15.74 -3.76
N ARG A 244 -7.02 16.67 -3.03
CA ARG A 244 -8.48 16.80 -2.88
C ARG A 244 -8.89 18.25 -3.22
N ALA A 245 -10.07 18.38 -3.83
CA ALA A 245 -10.87 19.58 -4.18
C ALA A 245 -10.17 20.81 -4.83
N ASP A 246 -9.07 21.34 -4.27
CA ASP A 246 -8.59 22.70 -4.56
C ASP A 246 -7.10 22.80 -4.98
N ARG A 247 -6.36 21.69 -5.08
CA ARG A 247 -4.95 21.66 -5.51
C ARG A 247 -4.70 20.65 -6.63
N THR A 248 -3.76 20.96 -7.53
CA THR A 248 -3.28 20.02 -8.55
C THR A 248 -2.13 19.18 -8.00
N GLY A 249 -2.18 17.86 -8.20
CA GLY A 249 -1.13 16.93 -7.82
C GLY A 249 -0.43 16.34 -9.04
N GLU A 250 0.81 15.87 -8.87
CA GLU A 250 1.54 15.19 -9.95
C GLU A 250 1.89 13.75 -9.56
N ALA A 251 1.73 12.84 -10.52
CA ALA A 251 2.11 11.44 -10.38
C ALA A 251 3.01 11.01 -11.55
N ILE A 252 4.21 10.53 -11.23
CA ILE A 252 5.19 10.05 -12.19
C ILE A 252 5.43 8.56 -11.98
N THR A 253 5.35 7.75 -13.04
CA THR A 253 5.59 6.30 -12.96
C THR A 253 6.79 5.86 -13.79
N PHE A 254 7.69 5.08 -13.20
CA PHE A 254 8.81 4.47 -13.89
C PHE A 254 8.48 3.06 -14.34
N ILE A 255 8.64 2.80 -15.63
CA ILE A 255 8.27 1.56 -16.27
C ILE A 255 9.54 0.89 -16.81
N ASN A 256 9.87 -0.28 -16.26
CA ASN A 256 10.88 -1.14 -16.87
C ASN A 256 10.23 -2.08 -17.91
N PRO A 257 11.03 -2.74 -18.78
CA PRO A 257 10.48 -3.60 -19.83
C PRO A 257 9.61 -4.77 -19.34
N LYS A 258 9.83 -5.22 -18.09
CA LYS A 258 9.06 -6.33 -17.49
C LYS A 258 7.69 -5.87 -16.98
N GLN A 259 7.56 -4.58 -16.66
CA GLN A 259 6.37 -3.97 -16.07
C GLN A 259 5.42 -3.34 -17.10
N VAL A 260 5.74 -3.42 -18.40
CA VAL A 260 4.90 -2.85 -19.47
C VAL A 260 3.46 -3.38 -19.41
N ARG A 261 3.28 -4.68 -19.17
CA ARG A 261 1.95 -5.29 -19.09
C ARG A 261 1.15 -4.74 -17.90
N ASN A 262 1.74 -4.71 -16.71
CA ASN A 262 1.12 -4.13 -15.52
C ASN A 262 0.72 -2.67 -15.75
N PHE A 263 1.56 -1.89 -16.44
CA PHE A 263 1.22 -0.51 -16.77
C PHE A 263 0.10 -0.39 -17.80
N MET A 264 0.02 -1.30 -18.79
CA MET A 264 -1.12 -1.37 -19.71
C MET A 264 -2.43 -1.70 -18.98
N ASP A 265 -2.38 -2.60 -18.00
CA ASP A 265 -3.54 -2.94 -17.17
C ASP A 265 -4.02 -1.72 -16.36
N ILE A 266 -3.07 -0.89 -15.88
CA ILE A 266 -3.37 0.41 -15.26
C ILE A 266 -4.05 1.36 -16.24
N GLU A 267 -3.48 1.59 -17.42
CA GLU A 267 -4.06 2.50 -18.44
C GLU A 267 -5.46 2.07 -18.86
N LYS A 268 -5.69 0.75 -18.93
CA LYS A 268 -7.00 0.16 -19.19
C LYS A 268 -7.98 0.44 -18.05
N LEU A 269 -7.57 0.25 -16.79
CA LEU A 269 -8.42 0.50 -15.62
C LEU A 269 -8.85 1.98 -15.55
N ILE A 270 -7.91 2.90 -15.75
CA ILE A 270 -8.18 4.34 -15.70
C ILE A 270 -8.80 4.90 -16.98
N GLU A 271 -8.99 4.04 -18.00
CA GLU A 271 -9.52 4.36 -19.32
C GLU A 271 -8.79 5.53 -19.99
N LYS A 272 -7.48 5.64 -19.78
CA LYS A 272 -6.68 6.78 -20.22
C LYS A 272 -5.24 6.35 -20.49
N GLU A 273 -4.72 6.76 -21.63
CA GLU A 273 -3.28 6.67 -21.88
C GLU A 273 -2.55 7.75 -21.09
N VAL A 274 -1.59 7.33 -20.27
CA VAL A 274 -0.67 8.20 -19.55
C VAL A 274 0.45 8.61 -20.52
N PRO A 275 0.78 9.90 -20.65
CA PRO A 275 1.90 10.34 -21.49
C PRO A 275 3.24 9.74 -21.05
N LYS A 276 3.95 9.09 -21.98
CA LYS A 276 5.31 8.59 -21.78
C LYS A 276 6.30 9.70 -22.18
N LEU A 277 6.99 10.30 -21.21
CA LEU A 277 7.97 11.36 -21.42
C LEU A 277 9.34 10.79 -21.82
N SER A 278 10.11 11.59 -22.56
CA SER A 278 11.50 11.26 -22.91
C SER A 278 12.42 11.43 -21.71
N LEU A 279 13.39 10.52 -21.54
CA LEU A 279 14.39 10.63 -20.48
C LEU A 279 15.19 11.94 -20.62
N PRO A 280 15.62 12.56 -19.50
CA PRO A 280 16.48 13.73 -19.53
C PRO A 280 17.80 13.48 -20.27
N ASN A 281 18.48 14.55 -20.66
CA ASN A 281 19.81 14.48 -21.28
C ASN A 281 20.81 13.75 -20.36
N GLY A 282 21.65 12.89 -20.95
CA GLY A 282 22.66 12.11 -20.23
C GLY A 282 22.21 10.72 -19.76
N PHE A 283 20.96 10.34 -20.01
CA PHE A 283 20.49 8.97 -19.80
C PHE A 283 20.73 8.11 -21.05
N GLU A 284 21.04 6.84 -20.85
CA GLU A 284 20.98 5.83 -21.92
C GLU A 284 19.58 5.76 -22.52
N ARG A 285 19.50 5.30 -23.77
CA ARG A 285 18.25 5.21 -24.52
C ARG A 285 17.20 4.43 -23.75
N ALA A 286 16.01 5.04 -23.60
CA ALA A 286 14.87 4.41 -22.96
C ALA A 286 14.47 3.11 -23.69
N PRO A 287 14.04 2.06 -22.96
CA PRO A 287 13.45 0.89 -23.59
C PRO A 287 12.14 1.22 -24.30
N GLU A 288 11.77 0.39 -25.27
CA GLU A 288 10.49 0.55 -25.96
C GLU A 288 9.31 0.14 -25.07
N TYR A 289 8.21 0.90 -25.14
CA TYR A 289 6.95 0.54 -24.51
C TYR A 289 6.24 -0.58 -25.29
N LYS A 290 6.78 -1.80 -25.20
CA LYS A 290 6.25 -3.00 -25.84
C LYS A 290 6.36 -4.19 -24.90
N ILE A 291 5.35 -5.07 -24.94
CA ILE A 291 5.37 -6.32 -24.17
C ILE A 291 6.52 -7.17 -24.70
N GLN A 292 7.47 -7.53 -23.83
CA GLN A 292 8.53 -8.47 -24.19
C GLN A 292 7.93 -9.87 -24.39
N THR A 293 7.81 -10.30 -25.64
CA THR A 293 7.53 -11.71 -25.93
C THR A 293 8.73 -12.54 -25.53
N LYS A 294 8.59 -13.42 -24.54
CA LYS A 294 9.61 -14.45 -24.28
C LYS A 294 9.79 -15.23 -25.59
N ASN A 295 10.95 -15.10 -26.23
CA ASN A 295 11.35 -15.97 -27.32
C ASN A 295 11.26 -17.41 -26.81
N LYS A 296 10.19 -18.13 -27.21
CA LYS A 296 10.15 -19.59 -27.14
C LYS A 296 11.25 -20.07 -28.09
N LYS A 297 12.50 -20.13 -27.61
CA LYS A 297 13.52 -20.96 -28.27
C LYS A 297 12.90 -22.34 -28.37
N LYS A 298 12.49 -22.73 -29.58
CA LYS A 298 12.06 -24.09 -29.91
C LYS A 298 13.12 -25.02 -29.34
N LYS A 299 12.83 -25.70 -28.23
CA LYS A 299 13.59 -26.89 -27.82
C LYS A 299 13.35 -27.89 -28.96
N GLN A 300 14.24 -27.94 -29.94
CA GLN A 300 14.31 -29.06 -30.87
C GLN A 300 14.68 -30.29 -30.04
N TRP A 301 13.68 -31.10 -29.70
CA TRP A 301 13.93 -32.43 -29.18
C TRP A 301 14.56 -33.24 -30.31
N ARG A 302 15.88 -33.44 -30.27
CA ARG A 302 16.56 -34.44 -31.10
C ARG A 302 16.00 -35.80 -30.69
N LYS A 303 15.12 -36.37 -31.53
CA LYS A 303 14.75 -37.78 -31.46
C LYS A 303 16.03 -38.61 -31.64
N PHE A 304 16.55 -39.17 -30.55
CA PHE A 304 17.51 -40.27 -30.65
C PHE A 304 16.77 -41.47 -31.26
N LYS A 305 17.11 -41.82 -32.51
CA LYS A 305 16.77 -43.12 -33.08
C LYS A 305 17.55 -44.18 -32.28
N LYS A 306 16.85 -45.06 -31.56
CA LYS A 306 17.42 -46.32 -31.10
C LYS A 306 17.72 -47.19 -32.32
N LYS A 307 18.97 -47.65 -32.43
CA LYS A 307 19.30 -48.89 -33.15
C LYS A 307 19.11 -50.05 -32.19
#